data_AF-A0A067MXH7-F1
#
_entry.id   AF-A0A067MXH7-F1
#
_cell.length_a   1.000
_cell.length_b   1.000
_cell.length_c   1.000
_cell.angle_alpha   90.00
_cell.angle_beta   90.00
_cell.angle_gamma   90.00
#
_symmetry.space_group_name_H-M   'P 1'
#
loop_
_entity.id
_entity.type
_entity.pdbx_description
1 polymer ?
#
loop_
_entity_poly.entity_id
_entity_poly.type
_entity_poly.pdbx_seq_one_letter_code
_entity_poly.pdbx_strand_id
1 'polypeptide(L)'
;MPSADVCDPSDGLPPNSLLLSTLRRLLEGLPSKLPAVEYSFKSFSVRAESVEDRGLVGAVNHELEVTSQTHVKGCRFLFSGRGAGLEAVADVLEKYLGQFPGDSILRKWADDLIESTKLAFKAHGEEEELVKMGKGGNSEGQGETDAAEVEEEPEDEVDWDAV
;
A
#
# COMPACT_ATOMS: atom_id res chain seq x y z
N MET A 1 -38.22 -35.67 -8.11
CA MET A 1 -37.27 -34.69 -8.67
C MET A 1 -36.58 -34.03 -7.49
N PRO A 2 -35.24 -34.15 -7.34
CA PRO A 2 -34.52 -33.24 -6.47
C PRO A 2 -34.52 -31.86 -7.13
N SER A 3 -35.01 -30.83 -6.42
CA SER A 3 -34.78 -29.45 -6.85
C SER A 3 -33.28 -29.17 -6.76
N ALA A 4 -32.73 -28.53 -7.79
CA ALA A 4 -31.31 -28.24 -7.86
C ALA A 4 -30.84 -27.47 -6.61
N ASP A 5 -29.68 -27.87 -6.09
CA ASP A 5 -28.92 -27.09 -5.14
C ASP A 5 -28.86 -25.63 -5.59
N VAL A 6 -29.19 -24.74 -4.65
CA VAL A 6 -28.85 -23.33 -4.77
C VAL A 6 -27.34 -23.26 -4.69
N CYS A 7 -26.67 -23.18 -5.84
CA CYS A 7 -25.28 -22.74 -5.90
C CYS A 7 -25.24 -21.31 -5.34
N ASP A 8 -24.99 -21.18 -4.05
CA ASP A 8 -24.59 -19.91 -3.47
C ASP A 8 -23.23 -19.54 -4.07
N PRO A 9 -23.09 -18.39 -4.75
CA PRO A 9 -21.85 -18.04 -5.45
C PRO A 9 -20.68 -17.68 -4.50
N SER A 10 -20.85 -17.85 -3.18
CA SER A 10 -19.82 -17.57 -2.18
C SER A 10 -18.79 -18.70 -1.98
N ASP A 11 -19.04 -19.91 -2.49
CA ASP A 11 -18.35 -21.15 -2.09
C ASP A 11 -16.82 -21.19 -2.37
N GLY A 12 -16.29 -20.26 -3.16
CA GLY A 12 -14.88 -20.19 -3.54
C GLY A 12 -14.00 -19.16 -2.82
N LEU A 13 -14.55 -18.27 -1.97
CA LEU A 13 -13.79 -17.15 -1.40
C LEU A 13 -13.75 -17.19 0.15
N PRO A 14 -12.60 -16.88 0.79
CA PRO A 14 -12.46 -17.00 2.23
C PRO A 14 -13.44 -16.07 2.99
N PRO A 15 -14.00 -16.51 4.12
CA PRO A 15 -14.95 -15.69 4.88
C PRO A 15 -14.27 -14.42 5.40
N ASN A 16 -15.01 -13.31 5.46
CA ASN A 16 -14.47 -12.00 5.84
C ASN A 16 -13.79 -12.02 7.22
N SER A 17 -14.24 -12.88 8.15
CA SER A 17 -13.59 -13.10 9.45
C SER A 17 -12.17 -13.68 9.33
N LEU A 18 -11.91 -14.59 8.39
CA LEU A 18 -10.57 -15.15 8.14
C LEU A 18 -9.67 -14.10 7.47
N LEU A 19 -10.26 -13.29 6.58
CA LEU A 19 -9.58 -12.20 5.88
C LEU A 19 -9.12 -11.12 6.89
N LEU A 20 -10.03 -10.62 7.72
CA LEU A 20 -9.77 -9.59 8.73
C LEU A 20 -8.82 -10.05 9.83
N SER A 21 -8.96 -11.29 10.32
CA SER A 21 -8.02 -11.84 11.32
C SER A 21 -6.62 -12.09 10.75
N THR A 22 -6.52 -12.43 9.45
CA THR A 22 -5.23 -12.49 8.75
C THR A 22 -4.62 -11.10 8.60
N LEU A 23 -5.41 -10.08 8.23
CA LEU A 23 -4.96 -8.71 8.11
C LEU A 23 -4.44 -8.17 9.46
N ARG A 24 -5.22 -8.24 10.54
CA ARG A 24 -4.82 -7.78 11.89
C ARG A 24 -3.45 -8.35 12.30
N ARG A 25 -3.31 -9.68 12.26
CA ARG A 25 -2.06 -10.38 12.61
C ARG A 25 -0.86 -9.96 11.74
N LEU A 26 -1.06 -9.68 10.46
CA LEU A 26 0.01 -9.23 9.57
C LEU A 26 0.44 -7.78 9.87
N LEU A 27 -0.52 -6.89 10.17
CA LEU A 27 -0.26 -5.50 10.53
C LEU A 27 0.46 -5.38 11.90
N GLU A 28 -0.02 -6.11 12.91
CA GLU A 28 0.61 -6.22 14.23
C GLU A 28 2.06 -6.73 14.14
N GLY A 29 2.32 -7.67 13.22
CA GLY A 29 3.62 -8.29 13.03
C GLY A 29 4.62 -7.49 12.19
N LEU A 30 4.24 -6.31 11.65
CA LEU A 30 5.06 -5.57 10.69
C LEU A 30 6.50 -5.34 11.20
N PRO A 31 7.54 -5.53 10.37
CA PRO A 31 8.94 -5.50 10.80
C PRO A 31 9.30 -4.22 11.57
N SER A 32 9.96 -4.37 12.73
CA SER A 32 10.32 -3.24 13.60
C SER A 32 11.23 -2.20 12.95
N LYS A 33 11.93 -2.60 11.87
CA LYS A 33 12.73 -1.74 10.96
C LYS A 33 11.90 -0.66 10.27
N LEU A 34 10.61 -0.90 10.00
CA LEU A 34 9.73 0.11 9.42
C LEU A 34 9.54 1.26 10.42
N PRO A 35 9.57 2.52 9.95
CA PRO A 35 9.33 3.67 10.80
C PRO A 35 7.92 3.61 11.39
N ALA A 36 7.76 4.13 12.60
CA ALA A 36 6.44 4.35 13.17
C ALA A 36 5.76 5.50 12.40
N VAL A 37 4.65 5.22 11.73
CA VAL A 37 3.89 6.20 10.94
C VAL A 37 2.48 6.31 11.50
N GLU A 38 2.05 7.55 11.73
CA GLU A 38 0.72 7.85 12.23
C GLU A 38 -0.28 7.94 11.06
N TYR A 39 -0.91 6.81 10.75
CA TYR A 39 -2.04 6.77 9.82
C TYR A 39 -3.34 7.22 10.51
N SER A 40 -4.14 8.02 9.82
CA SER A 40 -5.37 8.62 10.36
C SER A 40 -6.59 7.69 10.41
N PHE A 41 -6.45 6.37 10.22
CA PHE A 41 -7.59 5.44 10.26
C PHE A 41 -8.25 5.36 11.65
N LYS A 42 -7.55 5.70 12.73
CA LYS A 42 -8.16 5.84 14.08
C LYS A 42 -9.29 6.87 14.13
N SER A 43 -9.19 7.91 13.32
CA SER A 43 -10.21 8.96 13.16
C SER A 43 -11.01 8.81 11.86
N PHE A 44 -11.06 7.60 11.30
CA PHE A 44 -11.76 7.34 10.04
C PHE A 44 -13.26 7.67 10.18
N SER A 45 -13.71 8.64 9.39
CA SER A 45 -15.09 9.08 9.35
C SER A 45 -15.51 9.31 7.90
N VAL A 46 -16.73 8.92 7.57
CA VAL A 46 -17.29 9.10 6.22
C VAL A 46 -18.17 10.33 6.23
N ARG A 47 -17.91 11.28 5.34
CA ARG A 47 -18.68 12.52 5.23
C ARG A 47 -20.08 12.24 4.69
N ALA A 48 -21.10 12.85 5.27
CA ALA A 48 -22.50 12.67 4.85
C ALA A 48 -22.70 13.02 3.36
N GLU A 49 -22.15 14.15 2.91
CA GLU A 49 -22.14 14.60 1.51
C GLU A 49 -21.61 13.51 0.56
N SER A 50 -20.52 12.84 0.93
CA SER A 50 -19.93 11.74 0.14
C SER A 50 -20.85 10.52 0.07
N VAL A 51 -21.61 10.23 1.13
CA VAL A 51 -22.61 9.15 1.16
C VAL A 51 -23.81 9.48 0.28
N GLU A 52 -24.25 10.74 0.23
CA GLU A 52 -25.33 11.19 -0.64
C GLU A 52 -24.95 11.06 -2.13
N ASP A 53 -23.74 11.48 -2.50
CA ASP A 53 -23.25 11.41 -3.88
C ASP A 53 -22.91 9.98 -4.37
N ARG A 54 -22.37 9.12 -3.49
CA ARG A 54 -21.68 7.87 -3.88
C ARG A 54 -22.27 6.60 -3.27
N GLY A 55 -23.23 6.74 -2.35
CA GLY A 55 -23.63 5.67 -1.44
C GLY A 55 -22.54 5.32 -0.41
N LEU A 56 -22.91 4.61 0.66
CA LEU A 56 -22.01 4.38 1.80
C LEU A 56 -20.73 3.62 1.41
N VAL A 57 -20.82 2.57 0.58
CA VAL A 57 -19.63 1.84 0.11
C VAL A 57 -18.72 2.72 -0.74
N GLY A 58 -19.29 3.49 -1.69
CA GLY A 58 -18.51 4.39 -2.54
C GLY A 58 -17.82 5.50 -1.75
N ALA A 59 -18.48 6.00 -0.70
CA ALA A 59 -17.92 6.97 0.22
C ALA A 59 -16.82 6.38 1.12
N VAL A 60 -17.00 5.15 1.63
CA VAL A 60 -15.95 4.42 2.37
C VAL A 60 -14.74 4.16 1.48
N ASN A 61 -14.92 3.70 0.25
CA ASN A 61 -13.83 3.53 -0.70
C ASN A 61 -13.07 4.84 -0.93
N HIS A 62 -13.78 5.94 -1.13
CA HIS A 62 -13.15 7.24 -1.35
C HIS A 62 -12.35 7.73 -0.15
N GLU A 63 -12.88 7.61 1.08
CA GLU A 63 -12.14 8.00 2.29
C GLU A 63 -10.96 7.05 2.56
N LEU A 64 -11.04 5.77 2.17
CA LEU A 64 -9.91 4.84 2.20
C LEU A 64 -8.83 5.26 1.19
N GLU A 65 -9.18 5.63 -0.04
CA GLU A 65 -8.25 6.16 -1.05
C GLU A 65 -7.51 7.41 -0.53
N VAL A 66 -8.26 8.36 0.05
CA VAL A 66 -7.74 9.63 0.60
C VAL A 66 -6.84 9.38 1.81
N THR A 67 -7.28 8.58 2.79
CA THR A 67 -6.49 8.28 4.00
C THR A 67 -5.22 7.49 3.68
N SER A 68 -5.30 6.63 2.66
CA SER A 68 -4.17 5.85 2.14
C SER A 68 -3.21 6.65 1.25
N GLN A 69 -3.59 7.88 0.87
CA GLN A 69 -2.89 8.70 -0.15
C GLN A 69 -2.72 7.98 -1.50
N THR A 70 -3.57 6.99 -1.79
CA THR A 70 -3.53 6.20 -3.04
C THR A 70 -4.29 6.93 -4.14
N HIS A 71 -3.69 8.00 -4.66
CA HIS A 71 -4.28 8.80 -5.74
C HIS A 71 -4.32 8.09 -7.11
N VAL A 72 -3.66 6.94 -7.26
CA VAL A 72 -3.53 6.24 -8.56
C VAL A 72 -4.38 4.98 -8.59
N LYS A 73 -5.40 4.98 -9.46
CA LYS A 73 -6.21 3.79 -9.75
C LYS A 73 -5.33 2.62 -10.16
N GLY A 74 -5.37 1.53 -9.39
CA GLY A 74 -4.62 0.30 -9.67
C GLY A 74 -3.21 0.24 -9.08
N CYS A 75 -2.72 1.29 -8.41
CA CYS A 75 -1.53 1.16 -7.58
C CYS A 75 -1.87 0.41 -6.29
N ARG A 76 -1.07 -0.62 -5.98
CA ARG A 76 -1.12 -1.33 -4.71
C ARG A 76 -0.72 -0.37 -3.58
N PHE A 77 -1.42 -0.42 -2.44
CA PHE A 77 -1.06 0.35 -1.26
C PHE A 77 0.37 0.00 -0.80
N LEU A 78 1.21 0.99 -0.53
CA LEU A 78 2.56 0.75 -0.02
C LEU A 78 2.66 1.31 1.40
N PHE A 79 3.05 0.44 2.33
CA PHE A 79 3.28 0.81 3.71
C PHE A 79 4.51 1.70 3.82
N SER A 80 4.29 3.01 3.95
CA SER A 80 5.31 3.99 4.36
C SER A 80 5.85 3.75 5.78
N GLY A 81 5.16 2.96 6.61
CA GLY A 81 5.61 2.54 7.93
C GLY A 81 4.64 1.60 8.62
N ARG A 82 4.74 1.50 9.95
CA ARG A 82 3.92 0.64 10.82
C ARG A 82 3.28 1.40 11.97
N GLY A 83 2.33 0.77 12.66
CA GLY A 83 1.85 1.16 13.98
C GLY A 83 0.33 1.19 14.12
N ALA A 84 -0.16 1.46 15.33
CA ALA A 84 -1.58 1.40 15.69
C ALA A 84 -2.52 2.29 14.86
N GLY A 85 -2.00 3.31 14.15
CA GLY A 85 -2.79 4.06 13.17
C GLY A 85 -3.23 3.20 11.99
N LEU A 86 -2.36 2.27 11.57
CA LEU A 86 -2.55 1.35 10.46
C LEU A 86 -3.40 0.15 10.85
N GLU A 87 -3.16 -0.43 12.02
CA GLU A 87 -3.93 -1.56 12.57
C GLU A 87 -5.45 -1.26 12.60
N ALA A 88 -5.81 0.00 12.90
CA ALA A 88 -7.19 0.49 12.89
C ALA A 88 -7.91 0.37 11.52
N VAL A 89 -7.19 0.21 10.39
CA VAL A 89 -7.82 -0.06 9.09
C VAL A 89 -8.58 -1.39 9.09
N ALA A 90 -8.13 -2.37 9.88
CA ALA A 90 -8.83 -3.64 10.01
C ALA A 90 -10.16 -3.49 10.77
N ASP A 91 -10.24 -2.59 11.74
CA ASP A 91 -11.49 -2.27 12.47
C ASP A 91 -12.48 -1.52 11.58
N VAL A 92 -11.98 -0.61 10.74
CA VAL A 92 -12.76 0.07 9.69
C VAL A 92 -13.35 -0.96 8.72
N LEU A 93 -12.53 -1.88 8.21
CA LEU A 93 -12.99 -2.91 7.27
C LEU A 93 -13.93 -3.93 7.94
N GLU A 94 -13.72 -4.29 9.21
CA GLU A 94 -14.64 -5.14 9.98
C GLU A 94 -16.02 -4.48 10.11
N LYS A 95 -16.08 -3.19 10.47
CA LYS A 95 -17.32 -2.42 10.56
C LYS A 95 -18.11 -2.42 9.26
N TYR A 96 -17.46 -2.21 8.12
CA TYR A 96 -18.16 -2.09 6.83
C TYR A 96 -18.41 -3.45 6.15
N LEU A 97 -17.53 -4.45 6.28
CA LEU A 97 -17.81 -5.82 5.85
C LEU A 97 -18.87 -6.51 6.73
N GLY A 98 -19.06 -6.08 7.98
CA GLY A 98 -20.19 -6.51 8.80
C GLY A 98 -21.54 -5.98 8.31
N GLN A 99 -21.56 -4.81 7.65
CA GLN A 99 -22.76 -4.22 7.04
C GLN A 99 -22.97 -4.70 5.59
N PHE A 100 -21.88 -4.92 4.85
CA PHE A 100 -21.89 -5.29 3.44
C PHE A 100 -21.00 -6.52 3.18
N PRO A 101 -21.37 -7.72 3.68
CA PRO A 101 -20.50 -8.89 3.66
C PRO A 101 -20.17 -9.42 2.26
N GLY A 102 -21.03 -9.18 1.27
CA GLY A 102 -20.79 -9.54 -0.12
C GLY A 102 -20.05 -8.49 -0.96
N ASP A 103 -19.66 -7.35 -0.37
CA ASP A 103 -19.10 -6.25 -1.16
C ASP A 103 -17.68 -6.53 -1.64
N SER A 104 -17.49 -6.49 -2.96
CA SER A 104 -16.21 -6.81 -3.60
C SER A 104 -15.16 -5.71 -3.45
N ILE A 105 -15.56 -4.45 -3.26
CA ILE A 105 -14.63 -3.32 -3.09
C ILE A 105 -14.01 -3.38 -1.70
N LEU A 106 -14.83 -3.57 -0.66
CA LEU A 106 -14.36 -3.69 0.72
C LEU A 106 -13.50 -4.95 0.94
N ARG A 107 -13.86 -6.08 0.30
CA ARG A 107 -13.02 -7.30 0.34
C ARG A 107 -11.69 -7.09 -0.39
N LYS A 108 -11.72 -6.45 -1.57
CA LYS A 108 -10.51 -6.10 -2.32
C LYS A 108 -9.55 -5.22 -1.51
N TRP A 109 -10.05 -4.26 -0.74
CA TRP A 109 -9.21 -3.47 0.17
C TRP A 109 -8.46 -4.34 1.18
N ALA A 110 -9.13 -5.32 1.80
CA ALA A 110 -8.49 -6.23 2.75
C ALA A 110 -7.47 -7.16 2.06
N ASP A 111 -7.79 -7.70 0.87
CA ASP A 111 -6.86 -8.50 0.06
C ASP A 111 -5.61 -7.69 -0.36
N ASP A 112 -5.80 -6.49 -0.91
CA ASP A 112 -4.70 -5.62 -1.34
C ASP A 112 -3.81 -5.23 -0.15
N LEU A 113 -4.38 -4.93 1.02
CA LEU A 113 -3.62 -4.66 2.25
C LEU A 113 -2.81 -5.89 2.71
N ILE A 114 -3.40 -7.09 2.70
CA ILE A 114 -2.71 -8.34 3.05
C ILE A 114 -1.50 -8.59 2.13
N GLU A 115 -1.71 -8.48 0.81
CA GLU A 115 -0.65 -8.66 -0.19
C GLU A 115 0.45 -7.61 -0.08
N SER A 116 0.09 -6.37 0.24
CA SER A 116 1.04 -5.30 0.52
C SER A 116 1.85 -5.59 1.79
N THR A 117 1.24 -6.25 2.79
CA THR A 117 1.89 -6.49 4.08
C THR A 117 2.90 -7.62 3.93
N LYS A 118 2.54 -8.68 3.20
CA LYS A 118 3.47 -9.75 2.76
C LYS A 118 4.66 -9.19 1.97
N LEU A 119 4.43 -8.20 1.11
CA LEU A 119 5.50 -7.55 0.34
C LEU A 119 6.45 -6.76 1.25
N ALA A 120 5.93 -6.02 2.23
CA ALA A 120 6.74 -5.33 3.24
C ALA A 120 7.57 -6.30 4.10
N PHE A 121 6.99 -7.44 4.51
CA PHE A 121 7.74 -8.52 5.16
C PHE A 121 8.87 -9.06 4.29
N LYS A 122 8.64 -9.28 2.99
CA LYS A 122 9.67 -9.75 2.08
C LYS A 122 10.82 -8.74 1.96
N ALA A 123 10.50 -7.49 1.65
CA ALA A 123 11.47 -6.42 1.45
C ALA A 123 12.41 -6.21 2.66
N HIS A 124 11.88 -6.30 3.89
CA HIS A 124 12.69 -6.10 5.10
C HIS A 124 13.22 -7.40 5.73
N GLY A 125 12.76 -8.56 5.26
CA GLY A 125 13.25 -9.89 5.64
C GLY A 125 14.46 -10.36 4.82
N GLU A 126 14.57 -9.98 3.56
CA GLU A 126 15.69 -10.38 2.68
C GLU A 126 17.00 -9.59 2.93
N GLU A 127 16.96 -8.52 3.74
CA GLU A 127 18.13 -7.67 4.05
C GLU A 127 19.23 -8.33 4.92
N GLU A 128 18.99 -9.46 5.60
CA GLU A 128 20.03 -10.10 6.43
C GLU A 128 21.15 -10.79 5.62
N GLU A 129 20.95 -11.03 4.31
CA GLU A 129 21.91 -11.73 3.44
C GLU A 129 22.78 -10.81 2.56
N LEU A 130 22.67 -9.47 2.66
CA LEU A 130 23.47 -8.54 1.85
C LEU A 130 24.57 -7.75 2.60
N VAL A 131 24.69 -7.91 3.93
CA VAL A 131 25.70 -7.19 4.74
C VAL A 131 26.96 -8.03 5.02
N LYS A 132 27.01 -9.32 4.61
CA LYS A 132 28.14 -10.21 4.90
C LYS A 132 29.22 -10.31 3.82
N MET A 133 29.01 -9.78 2.63
CA MET A 133 29.95 -9.91 1.49
C MET A 133 30.52 -8.55 1.06
N GLY A 134 31.31 -7.91 1.94
CA GLY A 134 31.82 -6.55 1.69
C GLY A 134 32.98 -6.10 2.60
N LYS A 135 33.80 -7.02 3.11
CA LYS A 135 34.95 -6.68 3.96
C LYS A 135 36.27 -7.13 3.35
N GLY A 136 36.92 -6.21 2.64
CA GLY A 136 38.24 -6.35 2.04
C GLY A 136 38.38 -5.39 0.85
N GLY A 137 39.35 -4.49 0.79
CA GLY A 137 40.38 -4.15 1.78
C GLY A 137 40.99 -2.77 1.51
N ASN A 138 41.76 -2.26 2.47
CA ASN A 138 42.45 -0.98 2.38
C ASN A 138 43.74 -1.07 1.54
N SER A 139 43.97 -0.12 0.62
CA SER A 139 45.31 0.30 0.20
C SER A 139 45.28 1.63 -0.56
N GLU A 140 46.19 2.53 -0.21
CA GLU A 140 46.36 3.88 -0.78
C GLU A 140 46.88 3.88 -2.24
N GLY A 141 46.74 5.03 -2.92
CA GLY A 141 47.40 5.29 -4.22
C GLY A 141 47.21 6.74 -4.70
N GLN A 142 48.25 7.57 -4.56
CA GLN A 142 48.34 8.90 -5.18
C GLN A 142 48.55 8.79 -6.70
N GLY A 143 48.08 9.79 -7.46
CA GLY A 143 48.41 9.94 -8.89
C GLY A 143 47.79 11.18 -9.55
N GLU A 144 48.59 12.22 -9.74
CA GLU A 144 48.50 13.18 -10.85
C GLU A 144 48.68 12.44 -12.21
N THR A 145 48.41 12.96 -13.41
CA THR A 145 47.86 14.25 -13.89
C THR A 145 46.46 14.01 -14.55
N ASP A 146 45.85 14.75 -15.48
CA ASP A 146 46.20 15.92 -16.33
C ASP A 146 44.94 16.68 -16.81
N ALA A 147 45.12 17.74 -17.61
CA ALA A 147 44.03 18.53 -18.20
C ALA A 147 43.51 17.99 -19.55
N ALA A 148 42.19 18.10 -19.79
CA ALA A 148 41.58 18.01 -21.11
C ALA A 148 40.30 18.86 -21.18
N GLU A 149 40.48 20.05 -21.74
CA GLU A 149 39.50 20.99 -22.26
C GLU A 149 38.41 20.32 -23.12
N VAL A 150 37.13 20.56 -22.79
CA VAL A 150 35.97 20.38 -23.69
C VAL A 150 35.01 21.55 -23.45
N GLU A 151 34.48 22.09 -24.54
CA GLU A 151 33.97 23.47 -24.66
C GLU A 151 32.56 23.71 -24.08
N GLU A 152 32.21 24.99 -23.93
CA GLU A 152 30.90 25.49 -23.50
C GLU A 152 29.81 25.25 -24.55
N GLU A 153 28.58 25.02 -24.07
CA GLU A 153 27.28 25.61 -24.48
C GLU A 153 27.09 26.10 -25.96
N PRO A 154 25.95 25.77 -26.59
CA PRO A 154 24.75 26.55 -26.26
C PRO A 154 23.41 25.79 -26.22
N GLU A 155 22.70 26.00 -25.11
CA GLU A 155 21.31 26.54 -25.07
C GLU A 155 20.53 26.53 -26.42
N ASP A 156 19.68 25.51 -26.64
CA ASP A 156 18.63 25.54 -27.66
C ASP A 156 17.49 26.51 -27.25
N GLU A 157 17.44 27.69 -27.86
CA GLU A 157 16.28 28.61 -27.75
C GLU A 157 15.03 27.95 -28.34
N VAL A 158 14.05 27.61 -27.49
CA VAL A 158 12.73 27.16 -27.93
C VAL A 158 11.91 28.38 -28.36
N ASP A 159 11.77 28.55 -29.67
CA ASP A 159 10.84 29.48 -30.30
C ASP A 159 9.38 29.13 -29.93
N TRP A 160 8.65 30.07 -29.35
CA TRP A 160 7.27 29.91 -28.89
C TRP A 160 6.23 30.67 -29.74
N ASP A 161 6.64 31.43 -30.77
CA ASP A 161 5.73 32.28 -31.55
C ASP A 161 5.13 31.56 -32.77
N ALA A 162 4.32 30.54 -32.48
CA ALA A 162 3.41 29.89 -33.43
C ALA A 162 1.94 30.04 -33.00
N VAL A 163 1.41 31.27 -33.09
CA VAL A 163 -0.01 31.65 -32.96
C VAL A 163 -0.45 32.52 -34.13
#